data_AF-A0A397V3Q8-F1
#
_entry.id   AF-A0A397V3Q8-F1
#
_cell.length_a   1.000
_cell.length_b   1.000
_cell.length_c   1.000
_cell.angle_alpha   90.00
_cell.angle_beta   90.00
_cell.angle_gamma   90.00
#
_symmetry.space_group_name_H-M   'P 1'
#
loop_
_entity.id
_entity.type
_entity.pdbx_description
1 polymer ?
#
loop_
_entity_poly.entity_id
_entity_poly.type
_entity_poly.pdbx_seq_one_letter_code
_entity_poly.pdbx_strand_id
1 'polypeptide(L)'
;MGIYRSNKRWFQAKKAAKKSLEVRQKLRKNHVIQEINVHLNEINQQQLNTTQHMIKKYVESSPIEKKRVDLVSQIEQLPQQEVFAAAHLFSTMRYSKGSNKNEILSPYLQNKAQEFISQNSYKHQSVQSLKEMNHQLLTNNKKLNKK
;
A
#
# COMPACT_ATOMS: atom_id res chain seq x y z
N MET A 1 52.79 -42.17 -16.77
CA MET A 1 52.58 -40.79 -17.31
C MET A 1 51.29 -40.60 -18.15
N GLY A 2 50.55 -41.65 -18.54
CA GLY A 2 49.39 -41.50 -19.48
C GLY A 2 48.07 -41.00 -18.88
N ILE A 3 47.73 -41.39 -17.65
CA ILE A 3 46.43 -41.08 -17.02
C ILE A 3 46.28 -39.59 -16.73
N TYR A 4 47.35 -38.93 -16.30
CA TYR A 4 47.37 -37.49 -15.99
C TYR A 4 47.17 -36.61 -17.25
N ARG A 5 47.74 -37.00 -18.39
CA ARG A 5 47.52 -36.31 -19.69
C ARG A 5 46.07 -36.43 -20.15
N SER A 6 45.44 -37.59 -19.95
CA SER A 6 44.03 -37.80 -20.30
C SER A 6 43.08 -36.94 -19.46
N ASN A 7 43.28 -36.94 -18.13
CA ASN A 7 42.48 -36.12 -17.22
C ASN A 7 42.63 -34.62 -17.52
N LYS A 8 43.85 -34.13 -17.76
CA LYS A 8 44.09 -32.73 -18.14
C LYS A 8 43.34 -32.33 -19.41
N ARG A 9 43.29 -33.20 -20.43
CA ARG A 9 42.53 -32.97 -21.67
C ARG A 9 41.02 -32.96 -21.42
N TRP A 10 40.50 -33.87 -20.60
CA TRP A 10 39.08 -33.88 -20.23
C TRP A 10 38.65 -32.61 -19.49
N PHE A 11 39.45 -32.13 -18.52
CA PHE A 11 39.19 -30.88 -17.81
C PHE A 11 39.19 -29.66 -18.75
N GLN A 12 40.12 -29.61 -19.70
CA GLN A 12 40.18 -28.54 -20.70
C GLN A 12 38.98 -28.57 -21.65
N ALA A 13 38.58 -29.76 -22.11
CA ALA A 13 37.39 -29.94 -22.96
C ALA A 13 36.11 -29.50 -22.22
N LYS A 14 35.96 -29.86 -20.95
CA LYS A 14 34.81 -29.45 -20.12
C LYS A 14 34.77 -27.92 -19.92
N LYS A 15 35.92 -27.28 -19.71
CA LYS A 15 36.03 -25.82 -19.59
C LYS A 15 35.68 -25.11 -20.91
N ALA A 16 36.16 -25.63 -22.04
CA ALA A 16 35.84 -25.11 -23.37
C ALA A 16 34.35 -25.27 -23.71
N ALA A 17 33.75 -26.42 -23.38
CA ALA A 17 32.33 -26.67 -23.58
C ALA A 17 31.46 -25.71 -22.75
N LYS A 18 31.82 -25.47 -21.48
CA LYS A 18 31.12 -24.51 -20.62
C LYS A 18 31.21 -23.09 -21.18
N LYS A 19 32.39 -22.64 -21.61
CA LYS A 19 32.58 -21.32 -22.22
C LYS A 19 31.79 -21.18 -23.52
N SER A 20 31.76 -22.21 -24.36
CA SER A 20 30.96 -22.24 -25.59
C SER A 20 29.45 -22.17 -25.29
N LEU A 21 28.98 -22.84 -24.25
CA LEU A 21 27.59 -22.77 -23.80
C LEU A 21 27.21 -21.35 -23.35
N GLU A 22 28.04 -20.72 -22.52
CA GLU A 22 27.84 -19.35 -22.04
C GLU A 22 27.79 -18.34 -23.22
N VAL A 23 28.67 -18.48 -24.21
CA VAL A 23 28.65 -17.65 -25.42
C VAL A 23 27.35 -17.84 -26.20
N ARG A 24 26.91 -19.08 -26.42
CA ARG A 24 25.63 -19.36 -27.13
C ARG A 24 24.43 -18.81 -26.37
N GLN A 25 24.42 -18.91 -25.04
CA GLN A 25 23.35 -18.33 -24.20
C GLN A 25 23.33 -16.81 -24.29
N LYS A 26 24.50 -16.15 -24.26
CA LYS A 26 24.60 -14.70 -24.41
C LYS A 26 24.11 -14.23 -25.78
N LEU A 27 24.46 -14.94 -26.84
CA LEU A 27 23.98 -14.64 -28.20
C LEU A 27 22.46 -14.79 -28.31
N ARG A 28 21.88 -15.84 -27.74
CA ARG A 28 20.42 -16.01 -27.69
C ARG A 28 19.72 -14.88 -26.93
N LYS A 29 20.25 -14.49 -25.77
CA LYS A 29 19.70 -13.36 -25.00
C LYS A 29 19.76 -12.05 -25.79
N ASN A 30 20.88 -11.79 -26.47
CA ASN A 30 21.04 -10.60 -27.30
C ASN A 30 20.06 -10.60 -28.48
N HIS A 31 19.81 -11.74 -29.10
CA HIS A 31 18.84 -11.87 -30.18
C HIS A 31 17.42 -11.56 -29.72
N VAL A 32 17.00 -12.12 -28.56
CA VAL A 32 15.69 -11.81 -27.96
C VAL A 32 15.56 -10.32 -27.63
N ILE A 33 16.62 -9.68 -27.12
CA ILE A 33 16.62 -8.23 -26.86
C ILE A 33 16.47 -7.43 -28.17
N GLN A 34 17.11 -7.88 -29.26
CA GLN A 34 16.99 -7.24 -30.57
C GLN A 34 15.57 -7.37 -31.13
N GLU A 35 14.94 -8.54 -31.04
CA GLU A 35 13.54 -8.75 -31.46
C GLU A 35 12.58 -7.85 -30.68
N ILE A 36 12.76 -7.75 -29.35
CA ILE A 36 11.97 -6.86 -28.50
C ILE A 36 12.16 -5.39 -28.93
N ASN A 37 13.39 -4.96 -29.18
CA ASN A 37 13.68 -3.60 -29.61
C ASN A 37 13.09 -3.28 -31.00
N VAL A 38 13.12 -4.25 -31.92
CA VAL A 38 12.50 -4.12 -33.24
C VAL A 38 10.99 -3.93 -33.08
N HIS A 39 10.31 -4.77 -32.28
CA HIS A 39 8.88 -4.60 -32.02
C HIS A 39 8.54 -3.30 -31.28
N LEU A 40 9.36 -2.86 -30.32
CA LEU A 40 9.16 -1.56 -29.67
C LEU A 40 9.33 -0.39 -30.63
N ASN A 41 10.23 -0.50 -31.61
CA ASN A 41 10.44 0.51 -32.66
C ASN A 41 9.37 0.45 -33.76
N GLU A 42 8.73 -0.71 -33.95
CA GLU A 42 7.66 -0.93 -34.93
C GLU A 42 6.27 -0.52 -34.42
N ILE A 43 6.10 -0.30 -33.11
CA ILE A 43 4.86 0.25 -32.55
C ILE A 43 4.71 1.70 -33.04
N ASN A 44 3.79 1.91 -33.97
CA ASN A 44 3.38 3.25 -34.41
C ASN A 44 2.80 4.01 -33.20
N GLN A 45 3.01 5.34 -33.12
CA GLN A 45 2.42 6.19 -32.07
C GLN A 45 0.92 5.94 -31.89
N GLN A 46 0.19 5.61 -32.97
CA GLN A 46 -1.23 5.25 -32.87
C GLN A 46 -1.47 3.99 -32.02
N GLN A 47 -0.66 2.95 -32.17
CA GLN A 47 -0.77 1.72 -31.37
C GLN A 47 -0.34 1.94 -29.92
N LEU A 48 0.68 2.79 -29.69
CA LEU A 48 1.09 3.20 -28.35
C LEU A 48 -0.03 3.97 -27.65
N ASN A 49 -0.61 4.97 -28.32
CA ASN A 49 -1.73 5.75 -27.80
C ASN A 49 -2.96 4.88 -27.54
N THR A 50 -3.24 3.91 -28.42
CA THR A 50 -4.36 2.96 -28.24
C THR A 50 -4.11 2.07 -27.03
N THR A 51 -2.89 1.55 -26.86
CA THR A 51 -2.51 0.71 -25.71
C THR A 51 -2.58 1.50 -24.40
N GLN A 52 -2.06 2.72 -24.39
CA GLN A 52 -2.16 3.62 -23.24
C GLN A 52 -3.62 3.94 -22.90
N HIS A 53 -4.46 4.20 -23.89
CA HIS A 53 -5.89 4.42 -23.69
C HIS A 53 -6.59 3.19 -23.11
N MET A 54 -6.28 1.99 -23.61
CA MET A 54 -6.83 0.74 -23.06
C MET A 54 -6.40 0.50 -21.61
N ILE A 55 -5.13 0.71 -21.28
CA ILE A 55 -4.62 0.59 -19.91
C ILE A 55 -5.32 1.62 -19.01
N LYS A 56 -5.38 2.88 -19.43
CA LYS A 56 -6.04 3.95 -18.69
C LYS A 56 -7.51 3.62 -18.43
N LYS A 57 -8.26 3.22 -19.47
CA LYS A 57 -9.66 2.79 -19.37
C LYS A 57 -9.83 1.60 -18.42
N TYR A 58 -8.94 0.61 -18.48
CA TYR A 58 -8.98 -0.54 -17.59
C TYR A 58 -8.74 -0.14 -16.12
N VAL A 59 -7.73 0.70 -15.87
CA VAL A 59 -7.43 1.21 -14.52
C VAL A 59 -8.58 2.07 -13.98
N GLU A 60 -9.11 3.00 -14.77
CA GLU A 60 -10.25 3.85 -14.42
C GLU A 60 -11.56 3.07 -14.23
N SER A 61 -11.70 1.92 -14.90
CA SER A 61 -12.86 1.05 -14.72
C SER A 61 -12.84 0.29 -13.38
N SER A 62 -11.69 0.22 -12.71
CA SER A 62 -11.55 -0.43 -11.41
C SER A 62 -12.41 0.27 -10.35
N PRO A 63 -13.23 -0.47 -9.57
CA PRO A 63 -13.99 0.10 -8.47
C PRO A 63 -13.12 0.86 -7.45
N ILE A 64 -11.87 0.43 -7.27
CA ILE A 64 -10.92 1.08 -6.36
C ILE A 64 -10.50 2.45 -6.90
N GLU A 65 -10.27 2.54 -8.21
CA GLU A 65 -9.84 3.80 -8.82
C GLU A 65 -10.97 4.81 -8.88
N LYS A 66 -12.20 4.35 -9.13
CA LYS A 66 -13.40 5.21 -9.01
C LYS A 66 -13.51 5.81 -7.61
N LYS A 67 -13.38 4.99 -6.56
CA LYS A 67 -13.38 5.49 -5.18
C LYS A 67 -12.25 6.47 -4.89
N ARG A 68 -11.07 6.27 -5.49
CA ARG A 68 -9.94 7.18 -5.34
C ARG A 68 -10.23 8.54 -5.98
N VAL A 69 -10.73 8.54 -7.22
CA VAL A 69 -11.10 9.77 -7.93
C VAL A 69 -12.21 10.52 -7.18
N ASP A 70 -13.23 9.81 -6.71
CA ASP A 70 -14.31 10.40 -5.92
C ASP A 70 -13.77 11.05 -4.62
N LEU A 71 -12.84 10.40 -3.93
CA LEU A 71 -12.23 10.93 -2.72
C LEU A 71 -11.38 12.18 -3.00
N VAL A 72 -10.60 12.19 -4.09
CA VAL A 72 -9.79 13.36 -4.49
C VAL A 72 -10.71 14.53 -4.81
N SER A 73 -11.78 14.30 -5.57
CA SER A 73 -12.78 15.32 -5.89
C SER A 73 -13.42 15.92 -4.63
N GLN A 74 -13.76 15.09 -3.63
CA GLN A 74 -14.28 15.58 -2.35
C GLN A 74 -13.27 16.47 -1.61
N ILE A 75 -11.97 16.13 -1.66
CA ILE A 75 -10.92 16.92 -1.02
C ILE A 75 -10.71 18.25 -1.77
N GLU A 76 -10.74 18.24 -3.10
CA GLU A 76 -10.60 19.45 -3.93
C GLU A 76 -11.77 20.43 -3.74
N GLN A 77 -12.95 19.93 -3.41
CA GLN A 77 -14.14 20.74 -3.15
C GLN A 77 -14.19 21.32 -1.72
N LEU A 78 -13.25 20.99 -0.84
CA LEU A 78 -13.24 21.51 0.52
C LEU A 78 -13.02 23.04 0.55
N PRO A 79 -13.72 23.78 1.42
CA PRO A 79 -13.43 25.19 1.67
C PRO A 79 -11.98 25.37 2.15
N GLN A 80 -11.36 26.47 1.73
CA GLN A 80 -9.95 26.74 2.05
C GLN A 80 -9.66 26.74 3.57
N GLN A 81 -10.63 27.16 4.39
CA GLN A 81 -10.51 27.16 5.85
C GLN A 81 -10.47 25.75 6.44
N GLU A 82 -11.09 24.78 5.77
CA GLU A 82 -11.21 23.40 6.24
C GLU A 82 -10.02 22.52 5.81
N VAL A 83 -9.22 22.96 4.83
CA VAL A 83 -8.06 22.20 4.34
C VAL A 83 -7.09 21.84 5.47
N PHE A 84 -6.79 22.79 6.35
CA PHE A 84 -5.91 22.53 7.51
C PHE A 84 -6.54 21.57 8.51
N ALA A 85 -7.85 21.68 8.76
CA ALA A 85 -8.58 20.78 9.64
C ALA A 85 -8.63 19.35 9.08
N ALA A 86 -8.88 19.21 7.77
CA ALA A 86 -8.87 17.92 7.07
C ALA A 86 -7.47 17.29 7.08
N ALA A 87 -6.42 18.06 6.81
CA ALA A 87 -5.04 17.59 6.90
C ALA A 87 -4.70 17.08 8.32
N HIS A 88 -5.13 17.81 9.34
CA HIS A 88 -4.97 17.39 10.74
C HIS A 88 -5.76 16.11 11.04
N LEU A 89 -7.00 15.99 10.56
CA LEU A 89 -7.83 14.78 10.70
C LEU A 89 -7.12 13.55 10.12
N PHE A 90 -6.56 13.65 8.92
CA PHE A 90 -5.81 12.55 8.30
C PHE A 90 -4.54 12.19 9.06
N SER A 91 -3.90 13.14 9.74
CA SER A 91 -2.75 12.86 10.61
C SER A 91 -3.19 12.13 11.88
N THR A 92 -4.29 12.55 12.49
CA THR A 92 -4.79 12.02 13.76
C THR A 92 -5.46 10.65 13.60
N MET A 93 -6.12 10.40 12.46
CA MET A 93 -6.78 9.13 12.15
C MET A 93 -5.84 8.09 11.53
N ARG A 94 -4.55 8.15 11.84
CA ARG A 94 -3.54 7.14 11.46
C ARG A 94 -2.87 6.55 12.69
N TYR A 95 -2.39 5.32 12.56
CA TYR A 95 -1.56 4.74 13.60
C TYR A 95 -0.22 5.49 13.70
N SER A 96 0.07 6.03 14.88
CA SER A 96 1.30 6.78 15.14
C SER A 96 2.53 5.89 15.31
N LYS A 97 2.33 4.63 15.71
CA LYS A 97 3.36 3.64 16.03
C LYS A 97 2.88 2.22 15.70
N GLY A 98 3.81 1.26 15.69
CA GLY A 98 3.53 -0.17 15.44
C GLY A 98 3.70 -0.58 13.98
N SER A 99 3.30 -1.80 13.66
CA SER A 99 3.39 -2.38 12.31
C SER A 99 2.57 -1.61 11.28
N ASN A 100 1.44 -1.05 11.70
CA ASN A 100 0.47 -0.37 10.84
C ASN A 100 0.73 1.14 10.77
N LYS A 101 1.94 1.59 11.15
CA LYS A 101 2.28 3.01 11.22
C LYS A 101 1.97 3.70 9.87
N ASN A 102 1.35 4.88 9.95
CA ASN A 102 0.89 5.69 8.81
C ASN A 102 -0.32 5.13 8.03
N GLU A 103 -0.77 3.92 8.34
CA GLU A 103 -2.05 3.42 7.83
C GLU A 103 -3.20 4.12 8.55
N ILE A 104 -4.30 4.30 7.82
CA ILE A 104 -5.53 4.87 8.36
C ILE A 104 -6.12 3.87 9.38
N LEU A 105 -6.69 4.38 10.48
CA LEU A 105 -7.38 3.56 11.48
C LEU A 105 -8.45 2.68 10.82
N SER A 106 -8.65 1.48 11.37
CA SER A 106 -9.65 0.56 10.81
C SER A 106 -11.07 1.15 10.90
N PRO A 107 -11.99 0.76 10.00
CA PRO A 107 -13.37 1.25 10.03
C PRO A 107 -14.05 1.05 11.39
N TYR A 108 -13.74 -0.04 12.10
CA TYR A 108 -14.24 -0.26 13.46
C TYR A 108 -13.82 0.84 14.44
N LEU A 109 -12.55 1.24 14.43
CA LEU A 109 -12.04 2.30 15.30
C LEU A 109 -12.57 3.68 14.90
N GLN A 110 -12.71 3.92 13.60
CA GLN A 110 -13.34 5.15 13.08
C GLN A 110 -14.79 5.29 13.56
N ASN A 111 -15.59 4.23 13.39
CA ASN A 111 -16.98 4.20 13.82
C ASN A 111 -17.09 4.39 15.34
N LYS A 112 -16.24 3.70 16.11
CA LYS A 112 -16.21 3.84 17.57
C LYS A 112 -15.83 5.26 18.01
N ALA A 113 -14.90 5.90 17.32
CA ALA A 113 -14.55 7.30 17.57
C ALA A 113 -15.73 8.23 17.24
N GLN A 114 -16.42 8.00 16.11
CA GLN A 114 -17.61 8.76 15.72
C GLN A 114 -18.76 8.59 16.73
N GLU A 115 -19.02 7.36 17.18
CA GLU A 115 -20.01 7.07 18.22
C GLU A 115 -19.67 7.79 19.51
N PHE A 116 -18.42 7.73 19.95
CA PHE A 116 -17.95 8.43 21.14
C PHE A 116 -18.14 9.95 21.02
N ILE A 117 -17.76 10.54 19.89
CA ILE A 117 -17.96 11.97 19.62
C ILE A 117 -19.45 12.29 19.65
N SER A 118 -20.28 11.51 18.95
CA SER A 118 -21.73 11.74 18.88
C SER A 118 -22.39 11.65 20.25
N GLN A 119 -21.99 10.70 21.09
CA GLN A 119 -22.53 10.53 22.44
C GLN A 119 -22.13 11.66 23.41
N ASN A 120 -20.92 12.21 23.24
CA ASN A 120 -20.38 13.22 24.16
C ASN A 120 -20.58 14.66 23.69
N SER A 121 -20.74 14.89 22.38
CA SER A 121 -20.95 16.24 21.83
C SER A 121 -22.29 16.84 22.23
N TYR A 122 -23.30 16.00 22.46
CA TYR A 122 -24.64 16.42 22.91
C TYR A 122 -24.87 16.28 24.42
N LYS A 123 -23.94 15.63 25.14
CA LYS A 123 -23.97 15.60 26.60
C LYS A 123 -23.12 16.75 27.12
N HIS A 124 -23.75 17.92 27.29
CA HIS A 124 -23.31 18.90 28.28
C HIS A 124 -23.52 18.31 29.69
N GLN A 125 -22.78 17.26 30.01
CA GLN A 125 -22.62 16.84 31.39
C GLN A 125 -21.72 17.88 32.03
N SER A 126 -22.34 18.81 32.75
CA SER A 126 -21.64 19.78 33.59
C SER A 126 -20.63 19.03 34.47
N VAL A 127 -19.51 19.69 34.81
CA VAL A 127 -18.51 19.11 35.72
C VAL A 127 -19.15 18.62 37.02
N GLN A 128 -20.24 19.27 37.47
CA GLN A 128 -21.10 18.80 38.57
C GLN A 128 -21.69 17.41 38.29
N SER A 129 -22.37 17.20 37.16
CA SER A 129 -23.00 15.93 36.83
C SER A 129 -21.99 14.77 36.74
N LEU A 130 -20.78 15.02 36.23
CA LEU A 130 -19.70 14.03 36.20
C LEU A 130 -19.20 13.70 37.62
N LYS A 131 -19.06 14.69 38.50
CA LYS A 131 -18.70 14.47 39.91
C LYS A 131 -19.76 13.64 40.64
N GLU A 132 -21.04 13.91 40.41
CA GLU A 132 -22.14 13.17 41.01
C GLU A 132 -22.18 11.71 40.52
N MET A 133 -22.00 11.48 39.22
CA MET A 133 -21.90 10.12 38.66
C MET A 133 -20.70 9.35 39.23
N ASN A 134 -19.53 9.98 39.33
CA ASN A 134 -18.36 9.36 39.92
C ASN A 134 -18.60 9.01 41.39
N HIS A 135 -19.25 9.90 42.14
CA HIS A 135 -19.59 9.64 43.53
C HIS A 135 -20.56 8.47 43.67
N GLN A 136 -21.58 8.38 42.81
CA GLN A 136 -22.52 7.26 42.77
C GLN A 136 -21.80 5.94 42.44
N LEU A 137 -20.95 5.92 41.42
CA LEU A 137 -20.16 4.73 41.06
C LEU A 137 -19.23 4.28 42.19
N LEU A 138 -18.55 5.22 42.87
CA LEU A 138 -17.73 4.90 44.04
C LEU A 138 -18.55 4.29 45.18
N THR A 139 -19.75 4.82 45.43
CA THR A 139 -20.64 4.24 46.46
C THR A 139 -21.13 2.85 46.09
N ASN A 140 -21.43 2.61 44.81
CA ASN A 140 -21.88 1.30 44.33
C ASN A 140 -20.76 0.26 44.38
N ASN A 141 -19.54 0.62 43.97
CA ASN A 141 -18.37 -0.26 44.11
C ASN A 141 -18.06 -0.60 45.58
N LYS A 142 -18.18 0.37 46.50
CA LYS A 142 -18.04 0.11 47.94
C LYS A 142 -19.12 -0.82 48.48
N LYS A 143 -20.34 -0.79 47.94
CA LYS A 143 -21.42 -1.71 48.33
C LYS A 143 -21.20 -3.11 47.77
N LEU A 144 -20.67 -3.21 46.55
CA LEU A 144 -20.37 -4.49 45.90
C LEU A 144 -19.15 -5.19 46.53
N ASN A 145 -18.11 -4.45 46.90
CA ASN A 145 -16.92 -4.97 47.59
C ASN A 145 -17.11 -5.19 49.10
N LYS A 146 -18.34 -5.01 49.62
CA LYS A 146 -18.71 -5.30 51.01
C LYS A 146 -19.49 -6.62 51.16
N LYS A 147 -19.64 -7.38 50.07
CA LYS A 147 -20.00 -8.81 50.10
C LYS A 147 -18.75 -9.64 49.91
#